data_AF-A0A7Z9W1G8-F1
#
_entry.id   AF-A0A7Z9W1G8-F1
#
_cell.length_a   1.000
_cell.length_b   1.000
_cell.length_c   1.000
_cell.angle_alpha   90.00
_cell.angle_beta   90.00
_cell.angle_gamma   90.00
#
_symmetry.space_group_name_H-M   'P 1'
#
loop_
_entity.id
_entity.type
_entity.pdbx_description
1 polymer ?
#
loop_
_entity_poly.entity_id
_entity_poly.type
_entity_poly.pdbx_seq_one_letter_code
_entity_poly.pdbx_strand_id
1 'polypeptide(L)'
;MCAFVAGRSLSTTLWQSSSASIDPEPVTVPSIVEETQPSNTVEPRVLDVSDLPSHRLRAEAAVVYNPKTHEIVWATDAQQQRPIASITKVMTALVVLDQQIDLTRDVVI
;
A
#
# COMPACT_ATOMS: atom_id res chain seq x y z
N MET A 1 26.13 -33.34 -30.77
CA MET A 1 26.74 -32.07 -31.24
C MET A 1 26.19 -30.95 -30.36
N CYS A 2 27.00 -30.44 -29.44
CA CYS A 2 26.62 -29.35 -28.52
C CYS A 2 26.82 -27.99 -29.20
N ALA A 3 25.92 -27.04 -28.94
CA ALA A 3 26.20 -25.62 -29.10
C ALA A 3 25.58 -24.87 -27.90
N PHE A 4 26.43 -24.59 -26.92
CA PHE A 4 26.15 -23.82 -25.71
C PHE A 4 26.53 -22.37 -26.01
N VAL A 5 25.56 -21.46 -26.04
CA VAL A 5 25.80 -20.01 -26.12
C VAL A 5 25.78 -19.44 -24.71
N ALA A 6 26.90 -18.85 -24.33
CA ALA A 6 27.19 -18.32 -23.01
C ALA A 6 26.65 -16.90 -22.79
N GLY A 7 26.26 -16.61 -21.55
CA GLY A 7 26.64 -15.38 -20.88
C GLY A 7 25.65 -14.22 -20.92
N ARG A 8 24.78 -14.12 -19.90
CA ARG A 8 24.44 -12.83 -19.27
C ARG A 8 24.40 -13.01 -17.75
N SER A 9 25.40 -12.42 -17.11
CA SER A 9 25.65 -12.39 -15.67
C SER A 9 24.51 -11.70 -14.92
N LEU A 10 23.90 -12.39 -13.95
CA LEU A 10 22.93 -11.81 -13.02
C LEU A 10 23.69 -11.40 -11.75
N SER A 11 23.94 -10.10 -11.58
CA SER A 11 24.58 -9.54 -10.39
C SER A 11 23.69 -9.73 -9.15
N THR A 12 24.08 -10.66 -8.29
CA THR A 12 23.55 -10.77 -6.92
C THR A 12 24.32 -9.79 -6.05
N THR A 13 23.68 -8.70 -5.63
CA THR A 13 24.31 -7.76 -4.69
C THR A 13 24.19 -8.34 -3.29
N LEU A 14 25.26 -8.98 -2.83
CA LEU A 14 25.43 -9.43 -1.44
C LEU A 14 25.69 -8.22 -0.55
N TRP A 15 24.86 -8.02 0.46
CA TRP A 15 25.05 -7.03 1.51
C TRP A 15 26.26 -7.44 2.37
N GLN A 16 27.36 -6.68 2.32
CA GLN A 16 28.56 -6.93 3.11
C GLN A 16 28.54 -6.09 4.39
N SER A 17 28.52 -6.76 5.55
CA SER A 17 28.66 -6.14 6.88
C SER A 17 30.14 -5.91 7.16
N SER A 18 30.55 -4.65 7.38
CA SER A 18 31.91 -4.28 7.79
C SER A 18 31.97 -4.14 9.31
N SER A 19 32.77 -4.98 9.95
CA SER A 19 33.02 -4.97 11.41
C SER A 19 34.37 -4.30 11.66
N ALA A 20 34.38 -2.98 11.84
CA ALA A 20 35.58 -2.29 12.34
C ALA A 20 35.47 -2.14 13.86
N SER A 21 36.35 -2.83 14.58
CA SER A 21 36.48 -2.72 16.04
C SER A 21 36.95 -1.32 16.42
N ILE A 22 36.25 -0.68 17.36
CA ILE A 22 36.55 0.66 17.85
C ILE A 22 37.17 0.49 19.24
N ASP A 23 38.46 0.81 19.38
CA ASP A 23 39.12 0.97 20.67
C ASP A 23 38.83 2.37 21.22
N PRO A 24 38.48 2.54 22.52
CA PRO A 24 38.18 3.86 23.06
C PRO A 24 39.42 4.55 23.64
N GLU A 25 39.83 5.67 23.04
CA GLU A 25 40.65 6.68 23.74
C GLU A 25 39.74 7.71 24.46
N PRO A 26 40.13 8.21 25.65
CA PRO A 26 39.28 9.10 26.43
C PRO A 26 39.30 10.53 25.88
N VAL A 27 38.26 10.90 25.13
CA VAL A 27 38.01 12.28 24.69
C VAL A 27 37.51 13.12 25.87
N THR A 28 38.29 14.14 26.26
CA THR A 28 37.85 15.15 27.24
C THR A 28 36.93 16.15 26.55
N VAL A 29 35.69 16.26 27.01
CA VAL A 29 34.66 17.13 26.42
C VAL A 29 34.67 18.48 27.15
N PRO A 30 34.86 19.63 26.47
CA PRO A 30 34.67 20.93 27.10
C PRO A 30 33.18 21.20 27.34
N SER A 31 32.86 21.80 28.50
CA SER A 31 31.49 22.14 28.91
C SER A 31 30.80 23.01 27.87
N ILE A 32 29.77 22.44 27.23
CA ILE A 32 28.77 23.17 26.46
C ILE A 32 27.93 23.97 27.45
N VAL A 33 27.94 25.29 27.26
CA VAL A 33 26.96 26.21 27.85
C VAL A 33 25.58 25.77 27.37
N GLU A 34 24.73 25.39 28.31
CA GLU A 34 23.36 24.95 28.06
C GLU A 34 22.51 26.15 27.62
N GLU A 35 22.48 26.39 26.31
CA GLU A 35 21.46 27.23 25.71
C GLU A 35 20.14 26.45 25.74
N THR A 36 19.21 26.90 26.58
CA THR A 36 17.87 26.33 26.74
C THR A 36 17.12 26.38 25.41
N GLN A 37 17.18 25.29 24.64
CA GLN A 37 16.30 25.08 23.50
C GLN A 37 14.85 24.93 24.01
N PRO A 38 13.88 25.73 23.53
CA PRO A 38 12.49 25.44 23.82
C PRO A 38 12.15 24.09 23.20
N SER A 39 11.73 23.16 24.05
CA SER A 39 11.17 21.87 23.67
C SER A 39 10.00 22.09 22.72
N ASN A 40 10.21 21.88 21.42
CA ASN A 40 9.10 21.72 20.48
C ASN A 40 8.46 20.35 20.69
N THR A 41 7.79 20.19 21.83
CA THR A 41 6.85 19.09 22.05
C THR A 41 5.61 19.41 21.23
N VAL A 42 5.63 19.03 19.95
CA VAL A 42 4.42 19.06 19.12
C VAL A 42 3.58 17.87 19.55
N GLU A 43 2.59 18.12 20.40
CA GLU A 43 1.62 17.09 20.77
C GLU A 43 0.92 16.56 19.49
N PRO A 44 0.69 15.23 19.40
CA PRO A 44 -0.02 14.67 18.26
C PRO A 44 -1.44 15.26 18.22
N ARG A 45 -1.69 16.11 17.22
CA ARG A 45 -3.01 16.70 17.03
C ARG A 45 -3.98 15.62 16.58
N VAL A 46 -5.02 15.39 17.37
CA VAL A 46 -6.19 14.62 16.95
C VAL A 46 -6.89 15.46 15.89
N LEU A 47 -6.89 14.99 14.65
CA LEU A 47 -7.65 15.61 13.56
C LEU A 47 -9.07 15.02 13.59
N ASP A 48 -10.08 15.89 13.67
CA ASP A 48 -11.44 15.50 13.37
C ASP A 48 -11.59 15.25 11.86
N VAL A 49 -12.50 14.38 11.44
CA VAL A 49 -12.78 14.12 10.02
C VAL A 49 -13.21 15.42 9.33
N SER A 50 -13.88 16.31 10.05
CA SER A 50 -14.25 17.66 9.58
C SER A 50 -13.05 18.60 9.36
N ASP A 51 -11.91 18.34 10.00
CA ASP A 51 -10.67 19.10 9.83
C ASP A 51 -9.81 18.57 8.67
N LEU A 52 -10.18 17.43 8.09
CA LEU A 52 -9.49 16.89 6.92
C LEU A 52 -9.89 17.71 5.68
N PRO A 53 -8.92 18.05 4.81
CA PRO A 53 -9.24 18.71 3.56
C PRO A 53 -10.24 17.87 2.76
N SER A 54 -11.18 18.53 2.08
CA SER A 54 -12.24 17.87 1.30
C SER A 54 -11.67 16.72 0.48
N HIS A 55 -12.29 15.55 0.63
CA HIS A 55 -11.76 14.28 0.11
C HIS A 55 -11.38 14.41 -1.37
N ARG A 56 -10.07 14.53 -1.66
CA ARG A 56 -9.58 14.56 -3.03
C ARG A 56 -9.43 13.14 -3.54
N LEU A 57 -10.52 12.62 -4.08
CA LEU A 57 -10.52 11.35 -4.78
C LEU A 57 -9.93 11.54 -6.18
N ARG A 58 -8.82 10.85 -6.46
CA ARG A 58 -8.23 10.76 -7.80
C ARG A 58 -8.67 9.47 -8.49
N ALA A 59 -9.98 9.32 -8.62
CA ALA A 59 -10.59 8.29 -9.43
C ALA A 59 -11.31 8.96 -10.58
N GLU A 60 -11.31 8.33 -11.74
CA GLU A 60 -12.03 8.85 -12.90
C GLU A 60 -13.55 8.72 -12.66
N ALA A 61 -14.03 7.72 -11.90
CA ALA A 61 -15.42 7.59 -11.44
C ALA A 61 -15.46 6.90 -10.08
N ALA A 62 -16.47 7.22 -9.28
CA ALA A 62 -16.70 6.59 -8.00
C ALA A 62 -18.14 6.74 -7.51
N VAL A 63 -18.57 5.80 -6.68
CA VAL A 63 -19.87 5.79 -6.01
C VAL A 63 -19.71 5.24 -4.60
N VAL A 64 -20.35 5.87 -3.63
CA VAL A 64 -20.50 5.37 -2.26
C VAL A 64 -21.98 5.13 -2.00
N TYR A 65 -22.32 3.89 -1.72
CA TYR A 65 -23.68 3.42 -1.57
C TYR A 65 -23.91 2.90 -0.15
N ASN A 66 -25.03 3.28 0.47
CA ASN A 66 -25.45 2.73 1.75
C ASN A 66 -26.37 1.51 1.51
N PRO A 67 -25.93 0.28 1.82
CA PRO A 67 -26.72 -0.92 1.57
C PRO A 67 -27.92 -1.08 2.52
N LYS A 68 -27.99 -0.32 3.62
CA LYS A 68 -29.11 -0.36 4.58
C LYS A 68 -30.25 0.56 4.16
N THR A 69 -29.94 1.78 3.73
CA THR A 69 -30.96 2.76 3.29
C THR A 69 -31.21 2.71 1.79
N HIS A 70 -30.36 2.01 1.05
CA HIS A 70 -30.36 1.94 -0.42
C HIS A 70 -30.11 3.29 -1.12
N GLU A 71 -29.43 4.21 -0.46
CA GLU A 71 -29.15 5.55 -0.98
C GLU A 71 -27.68 5.70 -1.40
N ILE A 72 -27.43 6.51 -2.43
CA ILE A 72 -26.09 6.96 -2.80
C ILE A 72 -25.73 8.14 -1.91
N VAL A 73 -24.70 7.97 -1.08
CA VAL A 73 -24.20 9.01 -0.17
C VAL A 73 -23.37 10.03 -0.94
N TRP A 74 -22.62 9.57 -1.94
CA TRP A 74 -21.77 10.41 -2.77
C TRP A 74 -21.43 9.71 -4.09
N ALA A 75 -21.26 10.47 -5.17
CA ALA A 75 -20.89 9.95 -6.48
C ALA A 75 -20.14 10.98 -7.34
N THR A 76 -19.34 10.51 -8.29
CA THR A 76 -18.73 11.28 -9.38
C THR A 76 -18.67 10.38 -10.62
N ASP A 77 -19.24 10.84 -11.74
CA ASP A 77 -19.31 10.13 -13.03
C ASP A 77 -19.83 8.68 -12.95
N ALA A 78 -20.71 8.39 -11.97
CA ALA A 78 -21.11 7.02 -11.61
C ALA A 78 -21.90 6.26 -12.70
N GLN A 79 -22.47 6.96 -13.67
CA GLN A 79 -23.26 6.35 -14.76
C GLN A 79 -22.48 6.22 -16.07
N GLN A 80 -21.21 6.64 -16.10
CA GLN A 80 -20.42 6.56 -17.33
C GLN A 80 -19.95 5.11 -17.57
N GLN A 81 -20.20 4.59 -18.77
CA GLN A 81 -19.76 3.26 -19.16
C GLN A 81 -18.25 3.19 -19.35
N ARG A 82 -17.60 2.17 -18.77
CA ARG A 82 -16.15 2.02 -18.74
C ARG A 82 -15.71 0.55 -18.74
N PRO A 83 -14.48 0.24 -19.18
CA PRO A 83 -13.87 -1.05 -18.90
C PRO A 83 -13.63 -1.22 -17.40
N ILE A 84 -14.14 -2.31 -16.83
CA ILE A 84 -14.07 -2.57 -15.37
C ILE A 84 -12.99 -3.59 -14.98
N ALA A 85 -12.22 -4.08 -15.95
CA ALA A 85 -11.13 -5.04 -15.77
C ALA A 85 -11.52 -6.23 -14.87
N SER A 86 -10.80 -6.46 -13.77
CA SER A 86 -11.05 -7.60 -12.88
C SER A 86 -12.34 -7.49 -12.06
N ILE A 87 -13.03 -6.34 -12.03
CA ILE A 87 -14.34 -6.23 -11.36
C ILE A 87 -15.37 -7.15 -12.04
N THR A 88 -15.21 -7.48 -13.32
CA THR A 88 -16.02 -8.49 -14.02
C THR A 88 -16.10 -9.82 -13.26
N LYS A 89 -15.07 -10.16 -12.47
CA LYS A 89 -15.05 -11.38 -11.65
C LYS A 89 -16.13 -11.41 -10.58
N VAL A 90 -16.66 -10.27 -10.14
CA VAL A 90 -17.80 -10.21 -9.21
C VAL A 90 -19.02 -10.85 -9.85
N MET A 91 -19.35 -10.49 -11.09
CA MET A 91 -20.47 -11.10 -11.81
C MET A 91 -20.22 -12.58 -12.08
N THR A 92 -18.99 -12.95 -12.45
CA THR A 92 -18.62 -14.37 -12.62
C THR A 92 -18.83 -15.17 -11.34
N ALA A 93 -18.39 -14.65 -10.19
CA ALA A 93 -18.58 -15.30 -8.90
C ALA A 93 -20.07 -15.46 -8.56
N LEU A 94 -20.88 -14.43 -8.80
CA LEU A 94 -22.34 -14.51 -8.61
C LEU A 94 -22.97 -15.59 -9.48
N VAL A 95 -22.62 -15.66 -10.77
CA VAL A 95 -23.13 -16.70 -11.69
C VAL A 95 -22.72 -18.10 -11.25
N VAL A 96 -21.49 -18.29 -10.77
CA VAL A 96 -21.01 -19.59 -10.28
C VAL A 96 -21.76 -20.02 -9.02
N LEU A 97 -21.98 -19.11 -8.06
CA LEU A 97 -22.71 -19.40 -6.83
C LEU A 97 -24.20 -19.64 -7.09
N ASP A 98 -24.79 -18.91 -8.02
CA ASP A 98 -26.20 -19.06 -8.43
C ASP A 98 -26.48 -20.42 -9.10
N GLN A 99 -25.46 -21.06 -9.67
CA GLN A 99 -25.57 -22.41 -10.22
C GLN A 99 -25.51 -23.53 -9.16
N GLN A 100 -25.29 -23.19 -7.88
CA GLN A 100 -25.09 -24.13 -6.78
C GLN A 100 -24.11 -25.27 -7.10
N ILE A 101 -23.02 -24.97 -7.82
CA ILE A 101 -22.00 -25.98 -8.10
C ILE A 101 -21.37 -26.48 -6.79
N ASP A 102 -20.98 -27.76 -6.77
CA ASP A 102 -20.16 -28.28 -5.67
C ASP A 102 -18.81 -27.56 -5.68
N LEU A 103 -18.52 -26.81 -4.61
CA LEU A 103 -17.28 -26.05 -4.45
C LEU A 103 -16.11 -26.93 -3.99
N THR A 104 -16.38 -28.18 -3.60
CA THR A 104 -15.37 -29.15 -3.16
C THR A 104 -14.84 -30.03 -4.29
N ARG A 105 -15.48 -29.97 -5.47
CA ARG A 105 -15.08 -30.75 -6.64
C ARG A 105 -13.75 -30.27 -7.21
N ASP A 106 -12.97 -31.20 -7.73
CA ASP A 106 -11.79 -30.87 -8.52
C ASP A 106 -12.19 -30.24 -9.87
N VAL A 107 -11.35 -29.29 -10.32
CA VAL A 107 -11.47 -28.65 -11.63
C VAL A 107 -10.21 -28.95 -12.42
N VAL A 108 -10.36 -29.66 -13.54
CA VAL A 108 -9.27 -29.87 -14.50
C VAL A 108 -9.15 -28.61 -15.36
N ILE A 109 -7.92 -28.10 -15.49
CA ILE A 109 -7.59 -26.90 -16.26
C ILE A 109 -7.15 -27.30 -17.67
#